data_AF-A0A813GY33-F1
#
_entry.id   AF-A0A813GY33-F1
#
_cell.length_a   1.000
_cell.length_b   1.000
_cell.length_c   1.000
_cell.angle_alpha   90.00
_cell.angle_beta   90.00
_cell.angle_gamma   90.00
#
_symmetry.space_group_name_H-M   'P 1'
#
loop_
_entity.id
_entity.type
_entity.pdbx_description
1 polymer ?
#
loop_
_entity_poly.entity_id
_entity_poly.type
_entity_poly.pdbx_seq_one_letter_code
_entity_poly.pdbx_strand_id
1 'polypeptide(L)'
;MPSWVSEDTYDVLTLLRGLLGPDGFIHPNLRFAFSGGAGRGLFAARPLRRDEVLLQVPLKKILRKGSLAWSEAPGFKGSRKGLAEDEEIIVYLAALRKYGLYSEWYRYIRSLPQDPPNSTVSWRPEEVAALQGTPAHAPARALRRQLLRLCQRYVSWP
;
A
#
# COMPACT_ATOMS: atom_id res chain seq x y z
N MET A 1 -8.96 32.17 2.27
CA MET A 1 -8.78 30.92 3.06
C MET A 1 -9.11 29.77 2.14
N PRO A 2 -8.19 28.86 1.79
CA PRO A 2 -8.57 27.72 0.98
C PRO A 2 -9.14 26.63 1.88
N SER A 3 -10.41 26.33 1.66
CA SER A 3 -11.21 25.27 2.28
C SER A 3 -10.75 23.90 1.77
N TRP A 4 -9.85 23.25 2.52
CA TRP A 4 -9.35 21.89 2.21
C TRP A 4 -10.01 20.80 3.07
N VAL A 5 -11.21 21.04 3.58
CA VAL A 5 -11.93 20.04 4.38
C VAL A 5 -12.94 19.36 3.47
N SER A 6 -12.50 18.33 2.77
CA SER A 6 -13.41 17.33 2.20
C SER A 6 -13.88 16.44 3.35
N GLU A 7 -15.19 16.48 3.58
CA GLU A 7 -15.88 16.08 4.80
C GLU A 7 -16.42 14.65 4.72
N ASP A 8 -15.70 13.69 4.10
CA ASP A 8 -16.27 12.33 3.96
C ASP A 8 -15.25 11.19 3.81
N THR A 9 -14.14 11.27 4.53
CA THR A 9 -13.24 10.11 4.68
C THR A 9 -12.99 9.94 6.16
N TYR A 10 -13.26 8.74 6.71
CA TYR A 10 -12.66 8.34 7.98
C TYR A 10 -11.21 8.81 7.98
N ASP A 11 -10.88 9.74 8.88
CA ASP A 11 -9.58 10.38 8.90
C ASP A 11 -8.52 9.27 8.86
N VAL A 12 -7.74 9.22 7.77
CA VAL A 12 -6.75 8.15 7.56
C VAL A 12 -5.78 8.11 8.74
N LEU A 13 -5.52 9.24 9.40
CA LEU A 13 -4.75 9.26 10.64
C LEU A 13 -5.45 8.52 11.78
N THR A 14 -6.76 8.64 11.92
CA THR A 14 -7.54 7.89 12.89
C THR A 14 -7.47 6.38 12.60
N LEU A 15 -7.55 5.97 11.33
CA LEU A 15 -7.35 4.57 10.93
C LEU A 15 -5.94 4.07 11.25
N LEU A 16 -4.92 4.86 10.93
CA LEU A 16 -3.51 4.54 11.18
C LEU A 16 -3.20 4.51 12.67
N ARG A 17 -3.70 5.47 13.47
CA ARG A 17 -3.58 5.44 14.95
C ARG A 17 -4.17 4.16 15.53
N GLY A 18 -5.34 3.76 15.03
CA GLY A 18 -5.96 2.50 15.42
C GLY A 18 -5.13 1.27 15.06
N LEU A 19 -4.47 1.28 13.88
CA LEU A 19 -3.57 0.21 13.46
C LEU A 19 -2.31 0.13 14.32
N LEU A 20 -1.69 1.29 14.57
CA LEU A 20 -0.45 1.41 15.32
C LEU A 20 -0.62 1.02 16.79
N GLY A 21 -1.81 1.26 17.35
CA GLY A 21 -2.13 0.93 18.74
C GLY A 21 -1.31 1.76 19.74
N PRO A 22 -1.19 1.31 20.99
CA PRO A 22 -0.54 2.07 22.06
C PRO A 22 0.98 2.23 21.88
N ASP A 23 1.61 1.32 21.12
CA ASP A 23 3.06 1.29 20.96
C ASP A 23 3.56 2.17 19.80
N GLY A 24 2.64 2.67 18.97
CA GLY A 24 2.99 3.55 17.86
C GLY A 24 2.71 5.01 18.18
N PHE A 25 3.35 5.89 17.43
CA PHE A 25 3.29 7.32 17.66
C PHE A 25 3.08 8.05 16.34
N ILE A 26 2.16 9.01 16.32
CA ILE A 26 2.03 9.99 15.23
C ILE A 26 2.01 11.37 15.85
N HIS A 27 2.96 12.21 15.43
CA HIS A 27 3.12 13.54 15.99
C HIS A 27 1.81 14.37 15.90
N PRO A 28 1.38 15.02 16.99
CA PRO A 28 0.07 15.67 17.07
C PRO A 28 -0.09 16.85 16.12
N ASN A 29 1.00 17.41 15.62
CA ASN A 29 0.98 18.50 14.63
C ASN A 29 0.93 17.99 13.18
N LEU A 30 0.91 16.67 12.94
CA LEU A 30 0.71 16.15 11.59
C LEU A 30 -0.77 16.04 11.26
N ARG A 31 -1.12 16.40 10.03
CA ARG A 31 -2.44 16.23 9.45
C ARG A 31 -2.31 15.49 8.13
N PHE A 32 -3.31 14.69 7.83
CA PHE A 32 -3.42 14.05 6.53
C PHE A 32 -4.21 14.95 5.62
N ALA A 33 -3.67 15.24 4.45
CA ALA A 33 -4.35 16.05 3.46
C ALA A 33 -4.08 15.53 2.06
N PHE A 34 -4.95 15.93 1.13
CA PHE A 34 -4.76 15.72 -0.29
C PHE A 34 -4.07 16.95 -0.88
N SER A 35 -2.97 16.75 -1.58
CA SER A 35 -2.22 17.82 -2.25
C SER A 35 -2.29 17.65 -3.76
N GLY A 36 -3.45 17.98 -4.34
CA GLY A 36 -3.67 18.02 -5.79
C GLY A 36 -3.02 16.85 -6.53
N GLY A 37 -2.18 17.17 -7.53
CA GLY A 37 -1.51 16.17 -8.37
C GLY A 37 -0.52 15.22 -7.66
N ALA A 38 -0.10 15.51 -6.43
CA ALA A 38 0.81 14.65 -5.66
C ALA A 38 0.07 13.58 -4.83
N GLY A 39 -1.26 13.65 -4.74
CA GLY A 39 -2.06 12.70 -3.98
C GLY A 39 -2.06 12.97 -2.47
N ARG A 40 -2.10 11.91 -1.68
CA ARG A 40 -2.27 11.98 -0.21
C ARG A 40 -0.93 12.03 0.51
N GLY A 41 -0.82 12.86 1.55
CA GLY A 41 0.40 13.01 2.33
C GLY A 41 0.16 13.49 3.76
N LEU A 42 1.26 13.52 4.53
CA LEU A 42 1.30 14.10 5.86
C LEU A 42 1.85 15.53 5.79
N PHE A 43 1.12 16.46 6.37
CA PHE A 43 1.43 17.88 6.39
C PHE A 43 1.56 18.37 7.83
N ALA A 44 2.53 19.26 8.05
CA ALA A 44 2.69 19.93 9.32
C ALA A 44 1.62 21.03 9.46
N ALA A 45 0.73 20.89 10.42
CA ALA A 45 -0.25 21.93 10.77
C ALA A 45 0.37 23.06 11.61
N ARG A 46 1.56 22.83 12.17
CA ARG A 46 2.34 23.77 12.97
C ARG A 46 3.84 23.54 12.71
N PRO A 47 4.72 24.52 12.99
CA PRO A 47 6.16 24.32 12.90
C PRO A 47 6.60 23.07 13.67
N LEU A 48 7.47 22.28 13.02
CA LEU A 48 8.14 21.12 13.60
C LEU A 48 9.59 21.51 13.85
N ARG A 49 10.18 21.03 14.94
CA ARG A 49 11.60 21.27 15.22
C ARG A 49 12.44 20.18 14.57
N ARG A 50 13.71 20.51 14.37
CA ARG A 50 14.72 19.53 13.97
C ARG A 50 14.82 18.45 15.05
N ASP A 51 15.01 17.21 14.61
CA ASP A 51 15.18 16.01 15.46
C ASP A 51 13.94 15.62 16.29
N GLU A 52 12.77 16.20 16.00
CA GLU A 52 11.49 15.71 16.55
C GLU A 52 11.08 14.39 15.89
N VAL A 53 10.66 13.42 16.71
CA VAL A 53 10.06 12.18 16.21
C VAL A 53 8.71 12.52 15.58
N LEU A 54 8.53 12.17 14.31
CA LEU A 54 7.29 12.43 13.58
C LEU A 54 6.35 11.22 13.59
N LEU A 55 6.93 10.02 13.50
CA LEU A 55 6.22 8.76 13.36
C LEU A 55 7.06 7.66 14.02
N GLN A 56 6.42 6.78 14.78
CA GLN A 56 7.01 5.54 15.28
C GLN A 56 6.07 4.38 14.94
N VAL A 57 6.59 3.41 14.20
CA VAL A 57 5.85 2.22 13.77
C VAL A 57 6.40 1.00 14.50
N PRO A 58 5.61 0.30 15.33
CA PRO A 58 6.05 -0.93 15.97
C PRO A 58 6.44 -1.98 14.93
N LEU A 59 7.51 -2.74 15.18
CA LEU A 59 7.97 -3.80 14.26
C LEU A 59 6.91 -4.86 13.95
N LYS A 60 5.98 -5.11 14.88
CA LYS A 60 4.81 -5.98 14.68
C LYS A 60 3.80 -5.44 13.67
N LYS A 61 3.85 -4.13 13.38
CA LYS A 61 3.03 -3.42 12.39
C LYS A 61 3.81 -3.16 11.09
N ILE A 62 4.79 -4.01 10.79
CA ILE A 62 5.52 -4.01 9.52
C ILE A 62 5.32 -5.38 8.85
N LEU A 63 4.75 -5.38 7.65
CA LEU A 63 4.62 -6.58 6.83
C LEU A 63 5.98 -6.97 6.25
N ARG A 64 6.45 -8.17 6.58
CA ARG A 64 7.72 -8.75 6.13
C ARG A 64 7.52 -10.23 5.83
N LYS A 65 8.43 -10.82 5.04
CA LYS A 65 8.41 -12.27 4.85
C LYS A 65 8.53 -12.99 6.20
N GLY A 66 7.72 -14.03 6.38
CA GLY A 66 7.70 -14.83 7.60
C GLY A 66 6.88 -14.27 8.77
N SER A 67 6.47 -12.99 8.73
CA SER A 67 5.56 -12.39 9.74
C SER A 67 4.10 -12.31 9.26
N LEU A 68 3.78 -12.96 8.14
CA LEU A 68 2.46 -12.87 7.51
C LEU A 68 1.48 -13.85 8.16
N ALA A 69 0.45 -13.31 8.82
CA ALA A 69 -0.61 -14.11 9.43
C ALA A 69 -1.65 -14.50 8.38
N TRP A 70 -1.37 -15.54 7.60
CA TRP A 70 -2.28 -16.07 6.57
C TRP A 70 -3.64 -16.54 7.12
N SER A 71 -3.74 -16.83 8.41
CA SER A 71 -5.00 -17.09 9.11
C SER A 71 -6.00 -15.92 9.02
N GLU A 72 -5.51 -14.69 8.80
CA GLU A 72 -6.36 -13.52 8.63
C GLU A 72 -7.02 -13.43 7.24
N ALA A 73 -6.61 -14.27 6.29
CA ALA A 73 -7.24 -14.42 4.98
C ALA A 73 -7.75 -15.87 4.81
N PRO A 74 -8.74 -16.32 5.61
CA PRO A 74 -9.12 -17.73 5.67
C PRO A 74 -9.65 -18.31 4.35
N GLY A 75 -10.15 -17.46 3.45
CA GLY A 75 -10.60 -17.87 2.11
C GLY A 75 -9.47 -18.15 1.12
N PHE A 76 -8.23 -17.75 1.44
CA PHE A 76 -7.10 -17.93 0.53
C PHE A 76 -6.54 -19.35 0.61
N LYS A 77 -6.66 -20.10 -0.49
CA LYS A 77 -6.16 -21.49 -0.62
C LYS A 77 -4.93 -21.61 -1.53
N GLY A 78 -4.26 -20.49 -1.83
CA GLY A 78 -3.12 -20.43 -2.73
C GLY A 78 -1.86 -21.09 -2.25
N SER A 79 -1.19 -21.81 -3.17
CA SER A 79 0.14 -22.37 -2.90
C SER A 79 1.18 -21.26 -2.87
N ARG A 80 1.73 -20.99 -1.69
CA ARG A 80 2.77 -20.00 -1.42
C ARG A 80 4.19 -20.48 -1.77
N LYS A 81 4.33 -21.76 -2.15
CA LYS A 81 5.65 -22.37 -2.38
C LYS A 81 6.36 -21.70 -3.56
N GLY A 82 7.62 -21.34 -3.35
CA GLY A 82 8.49 -20.76 -4.38
C GLY A 82 8.20 -19.29 -4.72
N LEU A 83 7.48 -18.55 -3.88
CA LEU A 83 7.36 -17.09 -4.01
C LEU A 83 8.60 -16.39 -3.47
N ALA A 84 9.05 -15.35 -4.18
CA ALA A 84 9.98 -14.38 -3.64
C ALA A 84 9.34 -13.59 -2.47
N GLU A 85 10.15 -12.88 -1.68
CA GLU A 85 9.66 -12.06 -0.56
C GLU A 85 8.59 -11.05 -0.99
N ASP A 86 8.89 -10.25 -2.01
CA ASP A 86 7.96 -9.24 -2.51
C ASP A 86 6.67 -9.86 -3.05
N GLU A 87 6.78 -11.00 -3.73
CA GLU A 87 5.64 -11.72 -4.29
C GLU A 87 4.72 -12.28 -3.20
N GLU A 88 5.29 -12.78 -2.10
CA GLU A 88 4.52 -13.27 -0.96
C GLU A 88 3.73 -12.13 -0.31
N ILE A 89 4.36 -10.96 -0.14
CA ILE A 89 3.70 -9.76 0.39
C ILE A 89 2.59 -9.28 -0.55
N ILE A 90 2.85 -9.22 -1.86
CA ILE A 90 1.84 -8.82 -2.87
C ILE A 90 0.62 -9.75 -2.81
N VAL A 91 0.83 -11.06 -2.80
CA VAL A 91 -0.26 -12.04 -2.73
C VAL A 91 -1.00 -11.95 -1.40
N TYR A 92 -0.28 -11.75 -0.29
CA TYR A 92 -0.90 -11.57 1.03
C TYR A 92 -1.78 -10.33 1.09
N LEU A 93 -1.30 -9.18 0.60
CA LEU A 93 -2.10 -7.95 0.51
C LEU A 93 -3.36 -8.13 -0.36
N ALA A 94 -3.24 -8.84 -1.49
CA ALA A 94 -4.38 -9.16 -2.34
C ALA A 94 -5.38 -10.09 -1.64
N ALA A 95 -4.89 -11.11 -0.92
CA ALA A 95 -5.71 -12.03 -0.15
C ALA A 95 -6.45 -11.32 1.00
N LEU A 96 -5.77 -10.45 1.76
CA LEU A 96 -6.38 -9.63 2.79
C LEU A 96 -7.45 -8.69 2.23
N ARG A 97 -7.21 -8.12 1.05
CA ARG A 97 -8.20 -7.26 0.39
C ARG A 97 -9.48 -8.02 0.01
N LYS A 98 -9.38 -9.29 -0.39
CA LYS A 98 -10.53 -10.13 -0.77
C LYS A 98 -11.21 -10.80 0.43
N TYR A 99 -10.45 -11.31 1.39
CA TYR A 99 -10.95 -12.19 2.47
C TYR A 99 -10.70 -11.66 3.89
N GLY A 100 -9.90 -10.61 4.06
CA GLY A 100 -9.42 -10.11 5.35
C GLY A 100 -10.36 -9.13 6.04
N LEU A 101 -11.67 -9.37 6.03
CA LEU A 101 -12.66 -8.49 6.68
C LEU A 101 -12.41 -8.31 8.18
N TYR A 102 -11.86 -9.33 8.83
CA TYR A 102 -11.55 -9.34 10.27
C TYR A 102 -10.03 -9.28 10.55
N SER A 103 -9.22 -8.98 9.54
CA SER A 103 -7.76 -8.84 9.68
C SER A 103 -7.42 -7.59 10.50
N GLU A 104 -6.34 -7.66 11.29
CA GLU A 104 -5.79 -6.46 11.94
C GLU A 104 -5.42 -5.36 10.92
N TRP A 105 -5.10 -5.76 9.68
CA TRP A 105 -4.71 -4.88 8.58
C TRP A 105 -5.90 -4.30 7.82
N TYR A 106 -7.14 -4.68 8.16
CA TYR A 106 -8.33 -4.23 7.44
C TYR A 106 -8.37 -2.72 7.22
N ARG A 107 -8.11 -1.94 8.28
CA ARG A 107 -8.07 -0.47 8.24
C ARG A 107 -6.96 0.06 7.33
N TYR A 108 -5.79 -0.57 7.36
CA TYR A 108 -4.68 -0.21 6.48
C TYR A 108 -5.03 -0.48 5.02
N ILE A 109 -5.53 -1.67 4.70
CA ILE A 109 -5.89 -2.06 3.33
C ILE A 109 -6.98 -1.14 2.76
N ARG A 110 -7.97 -0.76 3.57
CA ARG A 110 -9.00 0.21 3.19
C ARG A 110 -8.47 1.62 2.99
N SER A 111 -7.39 1.99 3.68
CA SER A 111 -6.75 3.29 3.51
C SER A 111 -5.90 3.39 2.24
N LEU A 112 -5.52 2.29 1.60
CA LEU A 112 -4.68 2.31 0.39
C LEU A 112 -5.40 2.96 -0.81
N PRO A 113 -4.66 3.57 -1.75
CA PRO A 113 -5.25 4.11 -2.98
C PRO A 113 -6.04 3.02 -3.71
N GLN A 114 -7.21 3.38 -4.23
CA GLN A 114 -8.04 2.47 -5.01
C GLN A 114 -7.71 2.57 -6.50
N ASP A 115 -7.30 3.76 -6.94
CA ASP A 115 -6.87 4.00 -8.30
C ASP A 115 -5.50 3.34 -8.57
N PRO A 116 -5.27 2.85 -9.80
CA PRO A 116 -3.97 2.33 -10.19
C PRO A 116 -2.89 3.39 -9.96
N PRO A 117 -1.75 3.05 -9.33
CA PRO A 117 -0.65 3.99 -9.18
C PRO A 117 -0.14 4.40 -10.55
N ASN A 118 0.41 5.61 -10.69
CA ASN A 118 1.14 5.99 -11.90
C ASN A 118 2.49 5.26 -11.92
N SER A 119 2.48 4.05 -12.47
CA SER A 119 3.63 3.14 -12.56
C SER A 119 3.60 2.43 -13.91
N THR A 120 4.76 2.09 -14.46
CA THR A 120 4.86 1.36 -15.74
C THR A 120 4.10 0.03 -15.74
N VAL A 121 3.75 -0.49 -14.57
CA VAL A 121 2.89 -1.66 -14.37
C VAL A 121 1.45 -1.40 -14.81
N SER A 122 0.90 -0.23 -14.54
CA SER A 122 -0.50 0.14 -14.83
C SER A 122 -0.66 0.81 -16.20
N TRP A 123 0.44 1.22 -16.83
CA TRP A 123 0.44 1.85 -18.14
C TRP A 123 -0.16 0.95 -19.23
N ARG A 124 -0.64 1.55 -20.31
CA ARG A 124 -1.08 0.84 -21.50
C ARG A 124 0.13 0.32 -22.29
N PRO A 125 -0.03 -0.72 -23.13
CA PRO A 125 1.06 -1.26 -23.94
C PRO A 125 1.77 -0.20 -24.79
N GLU A 126 1.04 0.78 -25.30
CA GLU A 126 1.56 1.85 -26.17
C GLU A 126 2.45 2.82 -25.38
N GLU A 127 2.10 3.12 -24.14
CA GLU A 127 2.89 3.98 -23.24
C GLU A 127 4.20 3.31 -22.84
N VAL A 128 4.21 1.99 -22.68
CA VAL A 128 5.44 1.22 -22.44
C VAL A 128 6.29 1.16 -23.71
N ALA A 129 5.67 1.03 -24.88
CA ALA A 129 6.38 1.04 -26.17
C ALA A 129 7.06 2.39 -26.43
N ALA A 130 6.48 3.50 -25.96
CA ALA A 130 7.09 4.83 -26.04
C ALA A 130 8.44 4.94 -25.30
N LEU A 131 8.75 4.01 -24.38
CA LEU A 131 10.06 3.95 -23.72
C LEU A 131 11.14 3.30 -24.58
N GLN A 132 10.81 2.75 -25.76
CA GLN A 132 11.77 2.05 -26.61
C GLN A 132 12.99 2.93 -26.94
N GLY A 133 14.18 2.35 -26.77
CA GLY A 133 15.46 3.08 -26.91
C GLY A 133 15.98 3.70 -25.61
N THR A 134 15.15 3.76 -24.55
CA THR A 134 15.59 4.20 -23.21
C THR A 134 16.04 3.01 -22.35
N PRO A 135 16.88 3.25 -21.32
CA PRO A 135 17.24 2.21 -20.35
C PRO A 135 16.06 1.72 -19.50
N ALA A 136 14.95 2.47 -19.43
CA ALA A 136 13.78 2.13 -18.64
C ALA A 136 12.87 1.08 -19.30
N HIS A 137 12.98 0.87 -20.61
CA HIS A 137 12.09 0.00 -21.37
C HIS A 137 12.17 -1.47 -20.94
N ALA A 138 13.38 -2.02 -20.82
CA ALA A 138 13.58 -3.42 -20.46
C ALA A 138 13.09 -3.74 -19.03
N PRO A 139 13.43 -2.93 -18.00
CA PRO A 139 12.86 -3.08 -16.65
C PRO A 139 11.34 -2.99 -16.62
N ALA A 140 10.74 -2.00 -17.29
CA ALA A 140 9.29 -1.84 -17.35
C ALA A 140 8.60 -3.09 -17.93
N ARG A 141 9.12 -3.64 -19.02
CA ARG A 141 8.61 -4.88 -19.63
C ARG A 141 8.85 -6.11 -18.76
N ALA A 142 9.96 -6.19 -18.05
CA ALA A 142 10.26 -7.31 -17.15
C ALA A 142 9.28 -7.34 -15.97
N LEU A 143 9.09 -6.20 -15.30
CA LEU A 143 8.18 -6.05 -14.16
C LEU A 143 6.74 -6.41 -14.53
N ARG A 144 6.25 -5.91 -15.67
CA ARG A 144 4.90 -6.27 -16.17
C ARG A 144 4.75 -7.77 -16.39
N ARG A 145 5.74 -8.41 -17.03
CA ARG A 145 5.70 -9.87 -17.27
C ARG A 145 5.69 -10.65 -15.96
N GLN A 146 6.48 -10.23 -14.97
CA GLN A 146 6.51 -10.86 -13.66
C GLN A 146 5.15 -10.76 -12.96
N LEU A 147 4.56 -9.56 -12.90
CA LEU A 147 3.25 -9.36 -12.30
C LEU A 147 2.14 -10.09 -13.05
N LEU A 148 2.18 -10.13 -14.38
CA LEU A 148 1.21 -10.91 -15.16
C LEU A 148 1.30 -12.41 -14.87
N ARG A 149 2.51 -12.97 -14.72
CA ARG A 149 2.70 -14.37 -14.32
C ARG A 149 2.14 -14.63 -12.92
N LEU A 150 2.38 -13.70 -11.99
CA LEU A 150 1.83 -13.78 -10.64
C LEU A 150 0.31 -13.73 -10.70
N CYS A 151 -0.27 -12.76 -11.40
CA CYS A 151 -1.71 -12.68 -11.59
C CYS A 151 -2.25 -13.96 -12.22
N GLN A 152 -1.70 -14.48 -13.33
CA GLN A 152 -2.17 -15.72 -13.95
C GLN A 152 -2.15 -16.92 -12.99
N ARG A 153 -1.14 -17.02 -12.13
CA ARG A 153 -1.06 -18.04 -11.08
C ARG A 153 -2.17 -17.91 -10.04
N TYR A 154 -2.73 -16.70 -9.84
CA TYR A 154 -3.73 -16.40 -8.83
C TYR A 154 -5.01 -15.70 -9.37
N VAL A 155 -5.30 -15.74 -10.67
CA VAL A 155 -6.48 -15.06 -11.27
C VAL A 155 -7.71 -15.98 -11.25
N SER A 156 -7.51 -17.28 -11.09
CA SER A 156 -8.56 -18.30 -11.02
C SER A 156 -8.99 -18.67 -9.59
N TRP A 157 -8.80 -17.79 -8.59
CA TRP A 157 -9.32 -18.07 -7.24
C TRP A 157 -10.83 -17.76 -7.17
N PRO A 158 -11.65 -18.73 -6.72
CA PRO A 158 -13.08 -18.49 -6.48
C PRO A 158 -13.29 -17.30 -5.53
#